data_AF-A0A2N5TV62-F1
#
_entry.id   AF-A0A2N5TV62-F1
#
_cell.length_a   1.000
_cell.length_b   1.000
_cell.length_c   1.000
_cell.angle_alpha   90.00
_cell.angle_beta   90.00
_cell.angle_gamma   90.00
#
_symmetry.space_group_name_H-M   'P 1'
#
loop_
_entity.id
_entity.type
_entity.pdbx_description
1 polymer ?
#
loop_
_entity_poly.entity_id
_entity_poly.type
_entity_poly.pdbx_seq_one_letter_code
_entity_poly.pdbx_strand_id
1 'polypeptide(L)'
;MLDTTNTTLSNFLNHGCYKLGSPNQAKINTALTHLIEFATFNDISDLTTWLQPLLQLTQDQRLPVSTRSTSLECLITLIESRPSSSNATPSLTWLTSVFSALVTLMAEIEEDEGWSLALDDDEEDLDALYIQAEQALGRLAQEVVKSHCNQLFELILATVQQPLPSAWNVKHALLSVLAFTGEPLAESFSLATEHIYHVLQAGFDDPHPRVIYVAIYAIAQLSSPLKITFSTKPVHQQVLSWLLRCLENGAQPRLQAFAAKALINVLWDDGFLKSNKENGEFM
;
A
#
# COMPACT_ATOMS: atom_id res chain seq x y z
N MET A 1 -31.84 5.60 5.71
CA MET A 1 -30.89 4.49 5.41
C MET A 1 -29.60 4.67 6.20
N LEU A 2 -28.96 5.84 6.12
CA LEU A 2 -27.83 6.23 6.98
C LEU A 2 -28.16 6.19 8.48
N ASP A 3 -29.33 6.68 8.93
CA ASP A 3 -29.69 6.62 10.36
C ASP A 3 -29.83 5.19 10.89
N THR A 4 -30.38 4.29 10.08
CA THR A 4 -30.53 2.86 10.42
C THR A 4 -29.19 2.12 10.39
N THR A 5 -28.29 2.42 9.46
CA THR A 5 -26.93 1.84 9.43
C THR A 5 -26.07 2.40 10.55
N ASN A 6 -26.13 3.71 10.81
CA ASN A 6 -25.51 4.37 11.97
C ASN A 6 -25.98 3.74 13.28
N THR A 7 -27.30 3.59 13.46
CA THR A 7 -27.87 2.98 14.67
C THR A 7 -27.44 1.52 14.78
N THR A 8 -27.33 0.77 13.68
CA THR A 8 -26.91 -0.63 13.71
C THR A 8 -25.43 -0.78 14.04
N LEU A 9 -24.54 -0.01 13.40
CA LEU A 9 -23.09 -0.06 13.65
C LEU A 9 -22.75 0.49 15.04
N SER A 10 -23.30 1.65 15.41
CA SER A 10 -23.06 2.28 16.72
C SER A 10 -23.64 1.45 17.86
N ASN A 11 -24.84 0.87 17.75
CA ASN A 11 -25.37 -0.05 18.76
C ASN A 11 -24.53 -1.33 18.83
N PHE A 12 -23.98 -1.79 17.71
CA PHE A 12 -23.09 -2.96 17.69
C PHE A 12 -21.77 -2.70 18.43
N LEU A 13 -21.18 -1.51 18.27
CA LEU A 13 -19.91 -1.12 18.89
C LEU A 13 -20.07 -0.68 20.35
N ASN A 14 -21.14 0.07 20.67
CA ASN A 14 -21.37 0.62 21.99
C ASN A 14 -21.91 -0.40 23.01
N HIS A 15 -22.54 -1.50 22.57
CA HIS A 15 -23.11 -2.48 23.51
C HIS A 15 -22.18 -3.64 23.87
N GLY A 16 -20.93 -3.67 23.38
CA GLY A 16 -19.92 -4.67 23.79
C GLY A 16 -20.37 -6.13 23.65
N CYS A 17 -21.45 -6.39 22.92
CA CYS A 17 -22.06 -7.71 22.79
C CYS A 17 -21.44 -8.43 21.61
N TYR A 18 -20.17 -8.81 21.79
CA TYR A 18 -19.50 -9.89 21.07
C TYR A 18 -20.14 -11.25 21.37
N LYS A 19 -21.47 -11.37 21.24
CA LYS A 19 -22.09 -12.69 21.13
C LYS A 19 -21.84 -13.16 19.70
N LEU A 20 -20.64 -13.70 19.53
CA LEU A 20 -20.13 -14.40 18.34
C LEU A 20 -21.06 -15.59 18.04
N GLY A 21 -22.13 -15.29 17.31
CA GLY A 21 -22.90 -16.25 16.54
C GLY A 21 -22.93 -15.78 15.10
N SER A 22 -22.94 -16.74 14.16
CA SER A 22 -23.02 -16.51 12.71
C SER A 22 -24.08 -15.48 12.24
N PRO A 23 -25.25 -15.28 12.89
CA PRO A 23 -26.27 -14.36 12.38
C PRO A 23 -25.90 -12.87 12.48
N ASN A 24 -24.99 -12.50 13.40
CA ASN A 24 -24.59 -11.10 13.56
C ASN A 24 -23.48 -10.71 12.57
N GLN A 25 -22.59 -11.63 12.22
CA GLN A 25 -21.51 -11.39 11.24
C GLN A 25 -22.06 -11.15 9.84
N ALA A 26 -23.00 -12.00 9.38
CA ALA A 26 -23.63 -11.81 8.08
C ALA A 26 -24.31 -10.44 7.97
N LYS A 27 -24.99 -9.99 9.03
CA LYS A 27 -25.62 -8.66 9.09
C LYS A 27 -24.61 -7.52 9.02
N ILE A 28 -23.45 -7.66 9.66
CA ILE A 28 -22.37 -6.66 9.59
C ILE A 28 -21.86 -6.56 8.15
N ASN A 29 -21.51 -7.68 7.53
CA ASN A 29 -21.01 -7.67 6.14
C ASN A 29 -22.05 -7.05 5.20
N THR A 30 -23.33 -7.43 5.31
CA THR A 30 -24.39 -6.78 4.51
C THR A 30 -24.49 -5.28 4.77
N ALA A 31 -24.40 -4.84 6.03
CA ALA A 31 -24.45 -3.41 6.36
C ALA A 31 -23.23 -2.65 5.79
N LEU A 32 -22.03 -3.24 5.86
CA LEU A 32 -20.82 -2.68 5.28
C LEU A 32 -20.93 -2.59 3.76
N THR A 33 -21.41 -3.64 3.07
CA THR A 33 -21.63 -3.62 1.62
C THR A 33 -22.62 -2.52 1.22
N HIS A 34 -23.74 -2.37 1.92
CA HIS A 34 -24.67 -1.27 1.63
C HIS A 34 -24.05 0.11 1.88
N LEU A 35 -23.15 0.24 2.87
CA LEU A 35 -22.47 1.50 3.15
C LEU A 35 -21.43 1.81 2.06
N ILE A 36 -20.69 0.81 1.57
CA ILE A 36 -19.79 0.93 0.41
C ILE A 36 -20.60 1.41 -0.79
N GLU A 37 -21.66 0.70 -1.16
CA GLU A 37 -22.53 1.07 -2.29
C GLU A 37 -23.06 2.50 -2.14
N PHE A 38 -23.51 2.88 -0.94
CA PHE A 38 -23.97 4.24 -0.69
C PHE A 38 -22.85 5.28 -0.90
N ALA A 39 -21.66 5.05 -0.34
CA ALA A 39 -20.51 5.95 -0.45
C ALA A 39 -19.98 6.06 -1.89
N THR A 40 -20.07 5.01 -2.71
CA THR A 40 -19.69 5.04 -4.12
C THR A 40 -20.50 6.06 -4.93
N PHE A 41 -21.75 6.34 -4.52
CA PHE A 41 -22.66 7.22 -5.25
C PHE A 41 -23.03 8.51 -4.52
N ASN A 42 -22.48 8.77 -3.33
CA ASN A 42 -22.83 9.92 -2.51
C ASN A 42 -21.60 10.50 -1.80
N ASP A 43 -21.54 11.82 -1.70
CA ASP A 43 -20.48 12.50 -0.96
C ASP A 43 -20.64 12.30 0.56
N ILE A 44 -19.56 11.89 1.23
CA ILE A 44 -19.54 11.72 2.70
C ILE A 44 -18.65 12.79 3.32
N SER A 45 -19.27 13.86 3.82
CA SER A 45 -18.54 15.00 4.40
C SER A 45 -17.94 14.71 5.78
N ASP A 46 -18.65 13.97 6.64
CA ASP A 46 -18.22 13.67 8.01
C ASP A 46 -17.86 12.19 8.17
N LEU A 47 -16.57 11.93 8.33
CA LEU A 47 -16.05 10.58 8.56
C LEU A 47 -15.99 10.21 10.06
N THR A 48 -16.18 11.17 10.96
CA THR A 48 -15.92 11.01 12.41
C THR A 48 -16.72 9.84 13.00
N THR A 49 -17.95 9.67 12.54
CA THR A 49 -18.85 8.61 13.00
C THR A 49 -18.41 7.21 12.54
N TRP A 50 -17.62 7.10 11.47
CA TRP A 50 -17.33 5.82 10.81
C TRP A 50 -15.89 5.34 11.01
N LEU A 51 -14.92 6.26 11.13
CA LEU A 51 -13.49 5.93 11.13
C LEU A 51 -13.11 4.96 12.26
N GLN A 52 -13.41 5.33 13.51
CA GLN A 52 -13.02 4.54 14.67
C GLN A 52 -13.71 3.16 14.72
N PRO A 53 -15.04 3.07 14.46
CA PRO A 53 -15.73 1.81 14.21
C PRO A 53 -15.07 0.87 13.19
N LEU A 54 -14.80 1.40 11.99
CA LEU A 54 -14.29 0.59 10.89
C LEU A 54 -12.86 0.15 11.15
N LEU A 55 -12.03 1.02 11.74
CA LEU A 55 -10.68 0.65 12.18
C LEU A 55 -10.72 -0.51 13.19
N GLN A 56 -11.62 -0.46 14.17
CA GLN A 56 -11.77 -1.55 15.14
C GLN A 56 -12.17 -2.87 14.47
N LEU A 57 -13.12 -2.84 13.54
CA LEU A 57 -13.54 -4.04 12.82
C LEU A 57 -12.41 -4.61 11.96
N THR A 58 -11.65 -3.75 11.28
CA THR A 58 -10.53 -4.17 10.44
C THR A 58 -9.40 -4.80 11.25
N GLN A 59 -9.11 -4.30 12.45
CA GLN A 59 -7.99 -4.75 13.29
C GLN A 59 -8.34 -5.90 14.24
N ASP A 60 -9.62 -6.25 14.40
CA ASP A 60 -10.04 -7.28 15.34
C ASP A 60 -9.75 -8.70 14.82
N GLN A 61 -8.64 -9.28 15.30
CA GLN A 61 -8.19 -10.64 14.96
C GLN A 61 -9.19 -11.75 15.32
N ARG A 62 -10.23 -11.46 16.11
CA ARG A 62 -11.30 -12.43 16.43
C ARG A 62 -12.35 -12.52 15.33
N LEU A 63 -12.33 -11.60 14.36
CA LEU A 63 -13.26 -11.58 13.24
C LEU A 63 -12.71 -12.36 12.05
N PRO A 64 -13.59 -12.95 11.22
CA PRO A 64 -13.17 -13.57 9.96
C PRO A 64 -12.46 -12.56 9.04
N VAL A 65 -11.48 -13.03 8.27
CA VAL A 65 -10.75 -12.23 7.28
C VAL A 65 -11.70 -11.47 6.35
N SER A 66 -12.78 -12.12 5.89
CA SER A 66 -13.79 -11.49 5.02
C SER A 66 -14.46 -10.27 5.65
N THR A 67 -14.77 -10.28 6.95
CA THR A 67 -15.35 -9.12 7.65
C THR A 67 -14.32 -8.01 7.83
N ARG A 68 -13.08 -8.36 8.18
CA ARG A 68 -11.97 -7.41 8.31
C ARG A 68 -11.68 -6.71 6.98
N SER A 69 -11.60 -7.50 5.90
CA SER A 69 -11.45 -7.08 4.51
C SER A 69 -12.59 -6.15 4.07
N THR A 70 -13.85 -6.53 4.26
CA THR A 70 -15.00 -5.68 3.89
C THR A 70 -15.01 -4.37 4.69
N SER A 71 -14.56 -4.40 5.95
CA SER A 71 -14.45 -3.20 6.79
C SER A 71 -13.35 -2.25 6.31
N LEU A 72 -12.21 -2.81 5.88
CA LEU A 72 -11.13 -2.07 5.26
C LEU A 72 -11.58 -1.41 3.96
N GLU A 73 -12.24 -2.15 3.07
CA GLU A 73 -12.78 -1.59 1.82
C GLU A 73 -13.74 -0.43 2.13
N CYS A 74 -14.68 -0.65 3.05
CA CYS A 74 -15.62 0.39 3.48
C CYS A 74 -14.92 1.64 4.02
N LEU A 75 -13.88 1.47 4.83
CA LEU A 75 -13.09 2.57 5.37
C LEU A 75 -12.45 3.42 4.25
N ILE A 76 -11.82 2.77 3.27
CA ILE A 76 -11.17 3.46 2.15
C ILE A 76 -12.20 4.10 1.21
N THR A 77 -13.28 3.40 0.85
CA THR A 77 -14.35 3.97 0.01
C THR A 77 -14.93 5.24 0.63
N LEU A 78 -15.15 5.25 1.96
CA LEU A 78 -15.64 6.44 2.65
C LEU A 78 -14.65 7.61 2.55
N ILE A 79 -13.35 7.34 2.69
CA ILE A 79 -12.30 8.37 2.57
C ILE A 79 -12.26 8.96 1.15
N GLU A 80 -12.41 8.13 0.13
CA GLU A 80 -12.46 8.52 -1.29
C GLU A 80 -13.74 9.28 -1.66
N SER A 81 -14.86 8.97 -1.00
CA SER A 81 -16.15 9.65 -1.22
C SER A 81 -16.24 11.04 -0.59
N ARG A 82 -15.16 11.56 0.01
CA ARG A 82 -15.19 12.89 0.61
C ARG A 82 -15.31 13.97 -0.47
N PRO A 83 -16.17 14.98 -0.28
CA PRO A 83 -16.26 16.09 -1.21
C PRO A 83 -14.98 16.94 -1.16
N SER A 84 -14.65 17.59 -2.28
CA SER A 84 -13.49 18.49 -2.36
C SER A 84 -13.53 19.64 -1.34
N SER A 85 -14.70 20.01 -0.81
CA SER A 85 -14.81 20.99 0.28
C SER A 85 -14.12 20.53 1.57
N SER A 86 -14.02 19.22 1.81
CA SER A 86 -13.32 18.64 2.96
C SER A 86 -11.81 18.81 2.89
N ASN A 87 -11.28 19.26 1.75
CA ASN A 87 -9.85 19.57 1.57
C ASN A 87 -9.44 20.91 2.19
N ALA A 88 -10.39 21.75 2.61
CA ALA A 88 -10.12 23.05 3.23
C ALA A 88 -9.69 22.95 4.71
N THR A 89 -9.78 21.76 5.32
CA THR A 89 -9.30 21.55 6.69
C THR A 89 -7.78 21.75 6.76
N PRO A 90 -7.23 22.33 7.84
CA PRO A 90 -5.80 22.57 7.94
C PRO A 90 -4.98 21.27 8.09
N SER A 91 -5.58 20.21 8.61
CA SER A 91 -4.94 18.90 8.76
C SER A 91 -5.98 17.77 8.84
N LEU A 92 -5.56 16.56 8.45
CA LEU A 92 -6.34 15.34 8.60
C LEU A 92 -5.98 14.66 9.92
N THR A 93 -6.78 14.86 10.97
CA THR A 93 -6.53 14.31 12.32
C THR A 93 -6.60 12.79 12.39
N TRP A 94 -7.30 12.16 11.45
CA TRP A 94 -7.46 10.72 11.35
C TRP A 94 -6.37 10.01 10.55
N LEU A 95 -5.56 10.76 9.78
CA LEU A 95 -4.63 10.20 8.81
C LEU A 95 -3.63 9.25 9.47
N THR A 96 -3.02 9.67 10.58
CA THR A 96 -2.06 8.84 11.32
C THR A 96 -2.66 7.52 11.76
N SER A 97 -3.87 7.53 12.34
CA SER A 97 -4.53 6.31 12.82
C SER A 97 -4.85 5.34 11.69
N VAL A 98 -5.36 5.84 10.56
CA VAL A 98 -5.67 5.00 9.39
C VAL A 98 -4.39 4.44 8.77
N PHE A 99 -3.39 5.30 8.54
CA PHE A 99 -2.11 4.90 7.98
C PHE A 99 -1.40 3.84 8.84
N SER A 100 -1.32 4.05 10.16
CA SER A 100 -0.71 3.08 11.08
C SER A 100 -1.47 1.76 11.12
N ALA A 101 -2.81 1.78 11.00
CA ALA A 101 -3.60 0.56 10.88
C ALA A 101 -3.27 -0.21 9.60
N LEU A 102 -3.19 0.47 8.45
CA LEU A 102 -2.80 -0.15 7.18
C LEU A 102 -1.42 -0.79 7.26
N VAL A 103 -0.41 -0.07 7.75
CA VAL A 103 0.96 -0.60 7.91
C VAL A 103 0.98 -1.82 8.84
N THR A 104 0.14 -1.84 9.88
CA THR A 104 0.02 -3.00 10.77
C THR A 104 -0.57 -4.21 10.04
N LEU A 105 -1.65 -4.02 9.27
CA LEU A 105 -2.27 -5.09 8.48
C LEU A 105 -1.33 -5.63 7.40
N MET A 106 -0.55 -4.74 6.77
CA MET A 106 0.48 -5.11 5.79
C MET A 106 1.59 -5.98 6.38
N ALA A 107 1.77 -5.97 7.70
CA ALA A 107 2.72 -6.84 8.40
C ALA A 107 2.09 -8.17 8.85
N GLU A 108 0.79 -8.39 8.64
CA GLU A 108 0.09 -9.66 8.94
C GLU A 108 0.33 -10.69 7.84
N ILE A 109 1.62 -11.03 7.66
CA ILE A 109 2.08 -11.98 6.66
C ILE A 109 2.54 -13.24 7.37
N GLU A 110 1.99 -14.39 6.97
CA GLU A 110 2.46 -15.69 7.44
C GLU A 110 3.78 -16.08 6.76
N GLU A 111 4.67 -16.70 7.53
CA GLU A 111 5.96 -17.18 7.03
C GLU A 111 5.78 -18.42 6.16
N ASP A 112 6.48 -18.44 5.04
CA ASP A 112 6.56 -19.60 4.16
C ASP A 112 8.02 -19.76 3.69
N GLU A 113 8.69 -20.77 4.25
CA GLU A 113 10.09 -21.09 3.94
C GLU A 113 10.31 -21.45 2.46
N GLY A 114 9.28 -21.98 1.79
CA GLY A 114 9.31 -22.36 0.38
C GLY A 114 9.01 -21.22 -0.59
N TRP A 115 8.59 -20.05 -0.08
CA TRP A 115 8.05 -18.96 -0.89
C TRP A 115 8.98 -18.53 -2.01
N SER A 116 10.30 -18.49 -1.77
CA SER A 116 11.26 -18.03 -2.79
C SER A 116 11.55 -19.04 -3.90
N LEU A 117 11.12 -20.29 -3.75
CA LEU A 117 11.38 -21.41 -4.66
C LEU A 117 10.27 -21.62 -5.69
N ALA A 118 9.03 -21.24 -5.37
CA ALA A 118 7.90 -21.34 -6.27
C ALA A 118 7.91 -20.17 -7.28
N LEU A 119 7.60 -20.43 -8.55
CA LEU A 119 7.46 -19.38 -9.57
C LEU A 119 6.01 -19.00 -9.83
N ASP A 120 5.07 -19.84 -9.42
CA ASP A 120 3.65 -19.61 -9.64
C ASP A 120 3.13 -18.69 -8.53
N ASP A 121 2.36 -17.67 -8.91
CA ASP A 121 1.57 -16.87 -7.98
C ASP A 121 0.30 -17.67 -7.70
N ASP A 122 0.08 -18.11 -6.45
CA ASP A 122 -1.18 -18.76 -6.09
C ASP A 122 -2.30 -17.72 -6.10
N GLU A 123 -3.37 -17.92 -6.88
CA GLU A 123 -4.50 -16.97 -6.95
C GLU A 123 -5.11 -16.68 -5.57
N GLU A 124 -4.97 -17.62 -4.62
CA GLU A 124 -5.40 -17.47 -3.23
C GLU A 124 -4.63 -16.37 -2.46
N ASP A 125 -3.39 -16.06 -2.85
CA ASP A 125 -2.61 -15.01 -2.20
C ASP A 125 -3.20 -13.61 -2.47
N LEU A 126 -3.87 -13.41 -3.61
CA LEU A 126 -4.45 -12.10 -3.99
C LEU A 126 -5.55 -11.63 -3.03
N ASP A 127 -6.25 -12.57 -2.38
CA ASP A 127 -7.31 -12.27 -1.41
C ASP A 127 -6.76 -12.05 0.02
N ALA A 128 -5.45 -12.19 0.23
CA ALA A 128 -4.85 -12.00 1.55
C ALA A 128 -5.02 -10.56 2.07
N LEU A 129 -5.33 -10.43 3.36
CA LEU A 129 -5.64 -9.13 3.96
C LEU A 129 -4.47 -8.13 3.88
N TYR A 130 -3.22 -8.61 3.96
CA TYR A 130 -2.06 -7.74 3.84
C TYR A 130 -1.93 -7.12 2.44
N ILE A 131 -2.25 -7.88 1.37
CA ILE A 131 -2.29 -7.36 -0.02
C ILE A 131 -3.41 -6.34 -0.16
N GLN A 132 -4.59 -6.61 0.39
CA GLN A 132 -5.68 -5.64 0.37
C GLN A 132 -5.31 -4.34 1.11
N ALA A 133 -4.56 -4.44 2.21
CA ALA A 133 -4.04 -3.28 2.94
C ALA A 133 -3.00 -2.48 2.12
N GLU A 134 -2.16 -3.15 1.34
CA GLU A 134 -1.25 -2.49 0.39
C GLU A 134 -2.01 -1.70 -0.69
N GLN A 135 -3.03 -2.29 -1.30
CA GLN A 135 -3.87 -1.61 -2.29
C GLN A 135 -4.64 -0.43 -1.68
N ALA A 136 -5.18 -0.63 -0.48
CA ALA A 136 -5.83 0.40 0.32
C ALA A 136 -4.89 1.58 0.63
N LEU A 137 -3.60 1.31 0.92
CA LEU A 137 -2.61 2.35 1.14
C LEU A 137 -2.36 3.18 -0.13
N GLY A 138 -2.27 2.54 -1.29
CA GLY A 138 -2.13 3.26 -2.57
C GLY A 138 -3.30 4.19 -2.85
N ARG A 139 -4.53 3.70 -2.62
CA ARG A 139 -5.77 4.49 -2.74
C ARG A 139 -5.84 5.64 -1.74
N LEU A 140 -5.51 5.38 -0.47
CA LEU A 140 -5.40 6.40 0.55
C LEU A 140 -4.41 7.49 0.14
N ALA A 141 -3.23 7.10 -0.36
CA ALA A 141 -2.21 8.05 -0.78
C ALA A 141 -2.72 8.93 -1.93
N GLN A 142 -3.32 8.34 -2.96
CA GLN A 142 -3.91 9.09 -4.09
C GLN A 142 -4.97 10.09 -3.63
N GLU A 143 -5.79 9.75 -2.64
CA GLU A 143 -6.81 10.65 -2.11
C GLU A 143 -6.20 11.77 -1.27
N VAL A 144 -5.27 11.44 -0.37
CA VAL A 144 -4.69 12.40 0.58
C VAL A 144 -3.80 13.43 -0.10
N VAL A 145 -3.03 13.06 -1.13
CA VAL A 145 -2.14 14.02 -1.82
C VAL A 145 -2.88 15.15 -2.53
N LYS A 146 -4.17 14.98 -2.83
CA LYS A 146 -5.02 16.02 -3.43
C LYS A 146 -5.11 17.28 -2.57
N SER A 147 -4.85 17.18 -1.27
CA SER A 147 -4.98 18.30 -0.34
C SER A 147 -3.93 18.36 0.78
N HIS A 148 -3.38 17.22 1.19
CA HIS A 148 -2.49 17.10 2.36
C HIS A 148 -1.20 16.33 2.03
N CYS A 149 -0.63 16.58 0.84
CA CYS A 149 0.60 15.94 0.37
C CYS A 149 1.75 16.01 1.39
N ASN A 150 2.05 17.20 1.91
CA ASN A 150 3.12 17.38 2.91
C ASN A 150 2.88 16.56 4.19
N GLN A 151 1.64 16.54 4.69
CA GLN A 151 1.29 15.80 5.90
C GLN A 151 1.50 14.28 5.70
N LEU A 152 1.09 13.75 4.55
CA LEU A 152 1.30 12.33 4.21
C LEU A 152 2.80 12.02 4.07
N PHE A 153 3.54 12.88 3.37
CA PHE A 153 4.96 12.69 3.14
C PHE A 153 5.77 12.70 4.45
N GLU A 154 5.50 13.65 5.34
CA GLU A 154 6.12 13.71 6.69
C GLU A 154 5.80 12.45 7.52
N LEU A 155 4.55 11.97 7.45
CA LEU A 155 4.13 10.74 8.12
C LEU A 155 4.89 9.51 7.60
N ILE A 156 5.08 9.41 6.29
CA ILE A 156 5.84 8.33 5.66
C ILE A 156 7.30 8.39 6.11
N LEU A 157 7.95 9.56 6.01
CA LEU A 157 9.35 9.73 6.43
C LEU A 157 9.54 9.40 7.92
N ALA A 158 8.57 9.74 8.78
CA ALA A 158 8.60 9.36 10.19
C ALA A 158 8.42 7.85 10.40
N THR A 159 7.72 7.17 9.50
CA THR A 159 7.42 5.73 9.60
C THR A 159 8.58 4.87 9.09
N VAL A 160 9.24 5.26 8.00
CA VAL A 160 10.33 4.48 7.39
C VAL A 160 11.73 4.85 7.90
N GLN A 161 11.82 5.44 9.10
CA GLN A 161 13.10 5.85 9.69
C GLN A 161 14.04 4.66 9.91
N GLN A 162 15.33 4.89 9.66
CA GLN A 162 16.40 3.93 9.92
C GLN A 162 16.89 4.01 11.39
N PRO A 163 17.35 2.90 11.99
CA PRO A 163 17.35 1.54 11.43
C PRO A 163 15.95 0.93 11.39
N LEU A 164 15.65 0.13 10.37
CA LEU A 164 14.38 -0.59 10.31
C LEU A 164 14.27 -1.60 11.47
N PRO A 165 13.04 -1.96 11.89
CA PRO A 165 12.81 -3.00 12.89
C PRO A 165 13.41 -4.36 12.50
N SER A 166 13.64 -5.24 13.49
CA SER A 166 14.25 -6.57 13.24
C SER A 166 13.32 -7.56 12.55
N ALA A 167 12.01 -7.45 12.78
CA ALA A 167 11.00 -8.36 12.24
C ALA A 167 10.87 -8.21 10.71
N TRP A 168 10.98 -9.32 9.98
CA TRP A 168 10.98 -9.31 8.50
C TRP A 168 9.66 -8.80 7.91
N ASN A 169 8.53 -9.19 8.50
CA ASN A 169 7.20 -8.79 8.04
C ASN A 169 6.94 -7.30 8.26
N VAL A 170 7.49 -6.72 9.34
CA VAL A 170 7.45 -5.27 9.58
C VAL A 170 8.34 -4.54 8.58
N LYS A 171 9.57 -5.02 8.34
CA LYS A 171 10.44 -4.48 7.27
C LYS A 171 9.76 -4.54 5.91
N HIS A 172 9.10 -5.66 5.61
CA HIS A 172 8.31 -5.83 4.39
C HIS A 172 7.26 -4.72 4.27
N ALA A 173 6.40 -4.57 5.27
CA ALA A 173 5.36 -3.54 5.28
C ALA A 173 5.93 -2.12 5.10
N LEU A 174 7.04 -1.79 5.77
CA LEU A 174 7.69 -0.48 5.65
C LEU A 174 8.25 -0.20 4.25
N LEU A 175 8.79 -1.22 3.57
CA LEU A 175 9.22 -1.10 2.17
C LEU A 175 8.02 -1.03 1.22
N SER A 176 6.94 -1.78 1.49
CA SER A 176 5.69 -1.68 0.73
C SER A 176 5.11 -0.28 0.78
N VAL A 177 5.24 0.45 1.91
CA VAL A 177 4.84 1.87 1.97
C VAL A 177 5.47 2.66 0.83
N LEU A 178 6.78 2.52 0.59
CA LEU A 178 7.46 3.22 -0.51
C LEU A 178 6.92 2.82 -1.88
N ALA A 179 6.64 1.53 -2.08
CA ALA A 179 6.12 1.01 -3.34
C ALA A 179 4.74 1.57 -3.67
N PHE A 180 3.84 1.63 -2.69
CA PHE A 180 2.43 2.01 -2.90
C PHE A 180 2.16 3.51 -2.78
N THR A 181 3.07 4.29 -2.18
CA THR A 181 2.93 5.76 -2.09
C THR A 181 3.85 6.52 -3.06
N GLY A 182 4.73 5.81 -3.78
CA GLY A 182 5.76 6.41 -4.62
C GLY A 182 5.22 7.25 -5.79
N GLU A 183 4.20 6.76 -6.50
CA GLU A 183 3.60 7.49 -7.62
C GLU A 183 2.87 8.78 -7.17
N PRO A 184 1.97 8.75 -6.16
CA PRO A 184 1.33 9.97 -5.65
C PRO A 184 2.30 11.01 -5.09
N LEU A 185 3.50 10.59 -4.64
CA LEU A 185 4.49 11.44 -3.98
C LEU A 185 5.79 11.61 -4.78
N ALA A 186 5.74 11.41 -6.10
CA ALA A 186 6.93 11.40 -6.97
C ALA A 186 7.84 12.63 -6.75
N GLU A 187 7.26 13.83 -6.71
CA GLU A 187 8.02 15.07 -6.49
C GLU A 187 8.68 15.09 -5.11
N SER A 188 7.93 14.83 -4.03
CA SER A 188 8.45 14.80 -2.67
C SER A 188 9.53 13.72 -2.48
N PHE A 189 9.34 12.54 -3.08
CA PHE A 189 10.30 11.45 -3.06
C PHE A 189 11.59 11.81 -3.80
N SER A 190 11.49 12.53 -4.92
CA SER A 190 12.67 13.02 -5.65
C SER A 190 13.52 13.97 -4.80
N LEU A 191 12.90 14.77 -3.94
CA LEU A 191 13.58 15.69 -3.02
C LEU A 191 14.21 14.98 -1.82
N ALA A 192 13.71 13.79 -1.44
CA ALA A 192 14.25 12.97 -0.35
C ALA A 192 14.96 11.70 -0.84
N THR A 193 15.52 11.74 -2.06
CA THR A 193 16.13 10.58 -2.73
C THR A 193 17.11 9.81 -1.83
N GLU A 194 17.97 10.50 -1.07
CA GLU A 194 18.95 9.86 -0.19
C GLU A 194 18.28 8.98 0.87
N HIS A 195 17.21 9.48 1.50
CA HIS A 195 16.46 8.73 2.51
C HIS A 195 15.76 7.52 1.90
N ILE A 196 15.05 7.73 0.79
CA ILE A 196 14.36 6.65 0.05
C ILE A 196 15.35 5.55 -0.35
N TYR A 197 16.52 5.96 -0.83
CA TYR A 197 17.59 5.05 -1.21
C TYR A 197 18.13 4.23 -0.05
N HIS A 198 18.35 4.84 1.12
CA HIS A 198 18.81 4.11 2.31
C HIS A 198 17.81 3.05 2.76
N VAL A 199 16.51 3.33 2.66
CA VAL A 199 15.47 2.35 2.98
C VAL A 199 15.48 1.20 1.97
N LEU A 200 15.56 1.49 0.67
CA LEU A 200 15.66 0.47 -0.38
C LEU A 200 16.92 -0.40 -0.20
N GLN A 201 18.07 0.22 0.10
CA GLN A 201 19.31 -0.49 0.36
C GLN A 201 19.15 -1.49 1.52
N ALA A 202 18.54 -1.06 2.62
CA ALA A 202 18.30 -1.92 3.77
C ALA A 202 17.45 -3.15 3.40
N GLY A 203 16.50 -2.99 2.46
CA GLY A 203 15.71 -4.11 1.93
C GLY A 203 16.52 -5.08 1.07
N PHE A 204 17.38 -4.57 0.19
CA PHE A 204 18.25 -5.40 -0.65
C PHE A 204 19.33 -6.15 0.14
N ASP A 205 19.81 -5.56 1.25
CA ASP A 205 20.82 -6.16 2.12
C ASP A 205 20.21 -7.05 3.22
N ASP A 206 18.87 -7.20 3.24
CA ASP A 206 18.17 -8.06 4.19
C ASP A 206 18.36 -9.54 3.87
N PRO A 207 18.49 -10.42 4.87
CA PRO A 207 18.58 -11.86 4.63
C PRO A 207 17.25 -12.49 4.20
N HIS A 208 16.11 -11.86 4.46
CA HIS A 208 14.81 -12.47 4.27
C HIS A 208 14.32 -12.32 2.81
N PRO A 209 13.99 -13.40 2.10
CA PRO A 209 13.63 -13.34 0.68
C PRO A 209 12.44 -12.43 0.38
N ARG A 210 11.40 -12.44 1.23
CA ARG A 210 10.24 -11.53 1.06
C ARG A 210 10.61 -10.05 1.25
N VAL A 211 11.62 -9.73 2.07
CA VAL A 211 12.08 -8.35 2.26
C VAL A 211 12.86 -7.87 1.03
N ILE A 212 13.72 -8.73 0.48
CA ILE A 212 14.41 -8.46 -0.79
C ILE A 212 13.38 -8.30 -1.93
N TYR A 213 12.37 -9.17 -1.97
CA TYR A 213 11.29 -9.08 -2.95
C TYR A 213 10.61 -7.71 -2.95
N VAL A 214 10.14 -7.24 -1.80
CA VAL A 214 9.45 -5.94 -1.76
C VAL A 214 10.39 -4.78 -2.10
N ALA A 215 11.69 -4.90 -1.84
CA ALA A 215 12.68 -3.92 -2.32
C ALA A 215 12.78 -3.91 -3.86
N ILE A 216 12.79 -5.09 -4.50
CA ILE A 216 12.70 -5.22 -5.97
C ILE A 216 11.39 -4.63 -6.49
N TYR A 217 10.28 -4.94 -5.84
CA TYR A 217 8.96 -4.43 -6.22
C TYR A 217 8.88 -2.90 -6.08
N ALA A 218 9.42 -2.34 -5.00
CA ALA A 218 9.49 -0.89 -4.80
C ALA A 218 10.32 -0.22 -5.90
N ILE A 219 11.46 -0.80 -6.32
CA ILE A 219 12.21 -0.30 -7.48
C ILE A 219 11.35 -0.31 -8.75
N ALA A 220 10.61 -1.40 -8.99
CA ALA A 220 9.75 -1.53 -10.17
C ALA A 220 8.61 -0.50 -10.19
N GLN A 221 8.04 -0.17 -9.02
CA GLN A 221 7.00 0.86 -8.89
C GLN A 221 7.57 2.28 -8.98
N LEU A 222 8.76 2.51 -8.43
CA LEU A 222 9.42 3.82 -8.43
C LEU A 222 10.13 4.15 -9.74
N SER A 223 10.34 3.19 -10.63
CA SER A 223 11.14 3.41 -11.84
C SER A 223 10.53 4.45 -12.80
N SER A 224 9.20 4.52 -12.88
CA SER A 224 8.50 5.52 -13.69
C SER A 224 8.37 6.86 -12.96
N PRO A 225 7.83 6.93 -11.72
CA PRO A 225 7.71 8.18 -10.96
C PRO A 225 9.06 8.87 -10.71
N LEU A 226 10.12 8.10 -10.46
CA LEU A 226 11.47 8.61 -10.14
C LEU A 226 12.46 8.40 -11.30
N LYS A 227 11.98 8.31 -12.54
CA LYS A 227 12.80 7.99 -13.73
C LYS A 227 14.08 8.81 -13.84
N ILE A 228 13.99 10.14 -13.68
CA ILE A 228 15.15 11.03 -13.77
C ILE A 228 16.15 10.69 -12.66
N THR A 229 15.67 10.55 -11.42
CA THR A 229 16.49 10.18 -10.26
C THR A 229 17.18 8.84 -10.48
N PHE A 230 16.45 7.81 -10.90
CA PHE A 230 16.97 6.45 -11.10
C PHE A 230 17.87 6.32 -12.35
N SER A 231 17.82 7.29 -13.27
CA SER A 231 18.73 7.36 -14.43
C SER A 231 20.01 8.16 -14.15
N THR A 232 20.07 8.88 -13.03
CA THR A 232 21.21 9.74 -12.68
C THR A 232 22.29 8.96 -11.94
N LYS A 233 23.57 9.19 -12.25
CA LYS A 233 24.69 8.63 -11.48
C LYS A 233 24.82 9.36 -10.13
N PRO A 234 25.10 8.66 -9.02
CA PRO A 234 25.44 7.23 -8.93
C PRO A 234 24.23 6.30 -8.74
N VAL A 235 23.02 6.84 -8.53
CA VAL A 235 21.80 6.08 -8.20
C VAL A 235 21.54 4.96 -9.20
N HIS A 236 21.61 5.26 -10.50
CA HIS A 236 21.42 4.27 -11.55
C HIS A 236 22.34 3.05 -11.42
N GLN A 237 23.63 3.29 -11.17
CA GLN A 237 24.63 2.24 -11.07
C GLN A 237 24.34 1.31 -9.88
N GLN A 238 23.88 1.89 -8.76
CA GLN A 238 23.51 1.08 -7.61
C GLN A 238 22.26 0.25 -7.90
N VAL A 239 21.19 0.87 -8.41
CA VAL A 239 19.93 0.16 -8.69
C VAL A 239 20.18 -1.05 -9.59
N LEU A 240 21.00 -0.88 -10.65
CA LEU A 240 21.44 -1.99 -11.48
C LEU A 240 22.23 -3.04 -10.71
N SER A 241 23.16 -2.63 -9.84
CA SER A 241 23.99 -3.55 -9.04
C SER A 241 23.13 -4.41 -8.11
N TRP A 242 22.11 -3.83 -7.47
CA TRP A 242 21.17 -4.57 -6.63
C TRP A 242 20.35 -5.59 -7.42
N LEU A 243 19.77 -5.17 -8.55
CA LEU A 243 18.95 -6.06 -9.39
C LEU A 243 19.79 -7.18 -10.01
N LEU A 244 21.01 -6.90 -10.47
CA LEU A 244 21.92 -7.90 -11.01
C LEU A 244 22.34 -8.94 -9.96
N ARG A 245 22.60 -8.52 -8.71
CA ARG A 245 22.87 -9.44 -7.59
C ARG A 245 21.70 -10.42 -7.38
N CYS A 246 20.46 -9.94 -7.46
CA CYS A 246 19.28 -10.80 -7.36
C CYS A 246 19.16 -11.74 -8.56
N LEU A 247 19.44 -11.27 -9.77
CA LEU A 247 19.43 -12.07 -11.00
C LEU A 247 20.47 -13.20 -11.01
N GLU A 248 21.65 -12.96 -10.42
CA GLU A 248 22.71 -13.96 -10.34
C GLU A 248 22.45 -15.06 -9.28
N ASN A 249 21.51 -14.82 -8.35
CA ASN A 249 21.22 -15.74 -7.26
C ASN A 249 20.26 -16.88 -7.68
N GLY A 250 20.81 -17.95 -8.26
CA GLY A 250 20.06 -19.15 -8.69
C GLY A 250 19.35 -19.93 -7.58
N ALA A 251 19.61 -19.63 -6.30
CA ALA A 251 18.93 -20.30 -5.19
C ALA A 251 17.53 -19.72 -4.90
N GLN A 252 17.18 -18.57 -5.46
CA GLN A 252 15.91 -17.86 -5.22
C GLN A 252 15.22 -17.51 -6.55
N PRO A 253 14.69 -18.51 -7.28
CA PRO A 253 14.17 -18.33 -8.63
C PRO A 253 13.03 -17.28 -8.71
N ARG A 254 12.18 -17.18 -7.68
CA ARG A 254 11.15 -16.12 -7.60
C ARG A 254 11.78 -14.73 -7.65
N LEU A 255 12.81 -14.48 -6.83
CA LEU A 255 13.50 -13.19 -6.81
C LEU A 255 14.22 -12.89 -8.11
N GLN A 256 14.80 -13.89 -8.77
CA GLN A 256 15.40 -13.73 -10.10
C GLN A 256 14.37 -13.25 -11.12
N ALA A 257 13.20 -13.89 -11.17
CA ALA A 257 12.13 -13.52 -12.10
C ALA A 257 11.64 -12.09 -11.86
N PHE A 258 11.41 -11.71 -10.60
CA PHE A 258 10.99 -10.35 -10.26
C PHE A 258 12.09 -9.31 -10.52
N ALA A 259 13.35 -9.64 -10.27
CA ALA A 259 14.47 -8.75 -10.58
C ALA A 259 14.60 -8.52 -12.09
N ALA A 260 14.37 -9.55 -12.93
CA ALA A 260 14.32 -9.41 -14.38
C ALA A 260 13.19 -8.45 -14.80
N LYS A 261 12.00 -8.61 -14.22
CA LYS A 261 10.84 -7.74 -14.46
C LYS A 261 11.13 -6.30 -14.06
N ALA A 262 11.69 -6.07 -12.87
CA ALA A 262 12.06 -4.75 -12.39
C ALA A 262 13.14 -4.10 -13.26
N LEU A 263 14.10 -4.87 -13.75
CA LEU A 263 15.15 -4.39 -14.65
C LEU A 263 14.56 -3.86 -15.96
N ILE A 264 13.55 -4.54 -16.52
CA ILE A 264 12.82 -4.04 -17.68
C ILE A 264 12.22 -2.68 -17.36
N ASN A 265 11.52 -2.54 -16.23
CA ASN A 265 10.91 -1.27 -15.82
C ASN A 265 11.92 -0.12 -15.59
N VAL A 266 13.14 -0.45 -15.13
CA VAL A 266 14.22 0.53 -14.93
C VAL A 266 14.89 0.94 -16.25
N LEU A 267 15.03 0.01 -17.18
CA LEU A 267 15.67 0.23 -18.49
C LEU A 267 14.70 0.76 -19.55
N TRP A 268 13.39 0.55 -19.37
CA TRP A 268 12.38 0.92 -20.34
C TRP A 268 12.25 2.44 -20.44
N ASP A 269 12.65 2.98 -21.58
CA ASP A 269 12.56 4.39 -21.91
C ASP A 269 11.44 4.64 -22.93
N ASP A 270 10.37 5.33 -22.53
CA ASP A 270 9.38 5.92 -23.47
C ASP A 270 10.01 6.84 -24.53
N GLY A 271 11.26 7.27 -24.34
CA GLY A 271 12.08 7.97 -25.32
C GLY A 271 12.28 7.21 -26.63
N PHE A 272 12.23 5.87 -26.63
CA PHE A 272 12.29 5.07 -27.86
C PHE A 272 11.02 5.18 -28.73
N LEU A 273 9.87 5.49 -28.13
CA LEU A 273 8.61 5.68 -28.85
C LEU A 273 8.39 7.14 -29.26
N LYS A 274 8.88 8.10 -28.47
CA LYS A 274 8.83 9.52 -28.86
C LYS A 274 9.81 9.84 -29.99
N SER A 275 11.02 9.26 -30.00
CA SER A 275 11.95 9.45 -31.12
C SER A 275 11.40 8.87 -32.43
N ASN A 276 10.71 7.72 -32.39
CA ASN A 276 10.11 7.11 -33.58
C ASN A 276 8.81 7.77 -34.04
N LYS A 277 8.11 8.53 -33.19
CA LYS A 277 6.97 9.37 -33.59
C LYS A 277 7.39 10.75 -34.09
N GLU A 278 8.48 11.31 -33.59
CA GLU A 278 9.01 12.62 -34.03
C GLU A 278 9.92 12.50 -35.26
N ASN A 279 10.56 11.35 -35.50
CA ASN A 279 11.48 11.17 -36.63
C ASN A 279 10.88 10.51 -37.88
N GLY A 280 9.57 10.30 -37.98
CA GLY A 280 8.90 10.01 -39.27
C GLY A 280 9.57 8.98 -40.19
N GLU A 281 10.26 7.96 -39.67
CA GLU A 281 10.89 6.91 -40.47
C GLU A 281 10.09 5.62 -40.35
N PHE A 282 8.95 5.63 -41.03
CA PHE A 282 8.38 4.43 -41.65
C PHE A 282 7.95 4.80 -43.08
N MET A 283 8.92 4.83 -43.98
CA MET A 283 8.80 4.37 -45.37
C MET A 283 10.16 3.91 -45.89
#